data_AF-A0A7K1V3C0-F1
#
_entry.id   AF-A0A7K1V3C0-F1
#
_cell.length_a   1.000
_cell.length_b   1.000
_cell.length_c   1.000
_cell.angle_alpha   90.00
_cell.angle_beta   90.00
_cell.angle_gamma   90.00
#
_symmetry.space_group_name_H-M   'P 1'
#
loop_
_entity.id
_entity.type
_entity.pdbx_description
1 polymer ?
#
loop_
_entity_poly.entity_id
_entity_poly.type
_entity_poly.pdbx_seq_one_letter_code
_entity_poly.pdbx_strand_id
1 'polypeptide(L)' 'MWLIGTTVLALLAIYFIGFDQGAVSIFGSDMHVHEFVHDGRHLLGFPCH' A
#
# COMPACT_ATOMS: atom_id res chain seq x y z
N MET A 1 -25.64 12.52 -0.54
CA MET A 1 -25.11 11.51 0.41
C MET A 1 -24.20 10.49 -0.27
N TRP A 2 -24.57 9.91 -1.41
CA TRP A 2 -23.74 8.89 -2.10
C TRP A 2 -22.32 9.36 -2.44
N LEU A 3 -22.17 10.57 -2.99
CA LEU A 3 -20.86 11.13 -3.35
C LEU A 3 -19.90 11.21 -2.16
N ILE A 4 -20.38 11.55 -0.97
CA ILE A 4 -19.54 11.63 0.23
C ILE A 4 -19.01 10.24 0.58
N GLY A 5 -19.89 9.23 0.57
CA GLY A 5 -19.50 7.84 0.84
C GLY A 5 -18.50 7.32 -0.19
N THR A 6 -18.74 7.57 -1.47
CA THR A 6 -17.83 7.15 -2.55
C THR A 6 -16.48 7.85 -2.46
N THR A 7 -16.46 9.15 -2.17
CA THR A 7 -15.22 9.91 -1.99
C THR A 7 -14.42 9.41 -0.80
N VAL A 8 -15.06 9.14 0.34
CA VAL A 8 -14.37 8.58 1.52
C VAL A 8 -13.79 7.20 1.21
N LEU A 9 -14.54 6.33 0.53
CA LEU A 9 -14.04 5.02 0.13
C LEU A 9 -12.86 5.12 -0.83
N ALA A 10 -12.91 6.02 -1.81
CA ALA A 10 -11.81 6.26 -2.73
C ALA A 10 -10.55 6.75 -2.00
N LEU A 11 -10.70 7.68 -1.06
CA LEU A 11 -9.59 8.20 -0.26
C LEU A 11 -8.97 7.11 0.64
N LEU A 12 -9.79 6.25 1.24
CA LEU A 12 -9.30 5.11 2.01
C LEU A 12 -8.53 4.14 1.13
N ALA A 13 -9.04 3.80 -0.06
CA ALA A 13 -8.34 2.91 -0.98
C ALA A 13 -6.97 3.49 -1.39
N ILE A 14 -6.92 4.78 -1.73
CA ILE A 14 -5.67 5.47 -2.07
C ILE A 14 -4.71 5.48 -0.88
N TYR A 15 -5.21 5.73 0.33
CA TYR A 15 -4.40 5.70 1.55
C TYR A 15 -3.79 4.32 1.79
N PHE A 16 -4.55 3.23 1.69
CA PHE A 16 -4.02 1.88 1.87
C PHE A 16 -2.97 1.51 0.82
N ILE A 17 -3.18 1.89 -0.44
CA ILE A 17 -2.22 1.65 -1.53
C ILE A 17 -0.92 2.44 -1.28
N GLY A 18 -1.01 3.71 -0.88
CA GLY A 18 0.15 4.55 -0.61
C GLY A 18 0.89 4.20 0.68
N PHE A 19 0.16 3.70 1.69
CA PHE A 19 0.72 3.25 2.97
C PHE A 19 1.70 2.09 2.77
N ASP A 20 1.30 1.08 1.98
CA ASP A 20 2.14 -0.09 1.69
C ASP A 20 3.39 0.25 0.85
N GLN A 21 3.40 1.38 0.14
CA GLN A 21 4.57 1.81 -0.65
C GLN A 21 5.47 2.80 0.09
N GLY A 22 5.22 3.03 1.39
CA GLY A 22 5.97 4.00 2.20
C GLY A 22 5.72 5.46 1.84
N ALA A 23 4.73 5.77 0.99
CA ALA A 23 4.40 7.15 0.59
C ALA A 23 3.78 7.93 1.76
N VAL A 24 3.12 7.23 2.69
CA VAL A 24 2.59 7.78 3.94
C VAL A 24 2.85 6.78 5.04
N SER A 25 3.58 7.17 6.08
CA SER A 25 3.67 6.35 7.29
C SER A 25 3.43 7.14 8.55
N ILE A 26 2.51 6.62 9.36
CA ILE A 26 2.12 7.16 10.66
C ILE A 26 2.92 6.50 11.80
N PHE A 27 3.56 5.36 11.52
CA PHE A 27 4.31 4.56 12.50
C PHE A 27 5.84 4.53 12.25
N GLY A 28 6.38 5.38 11.37
CA GLY A 28 7.83 5.43 11.04
C GLY A 28 8.16 4.81 9.68
N SER A 29 9.41 4.55 9.30
CA SER A 29 9.72 3.94 7.99
C SER A 29 9.37 2.45 7.87
N ASP A 30 8.32 2.01 8.57
CA ASP A 30 8.00 0.60 8.74
C ASP A 30 7.13 0.07 7.59
N MET A 31 7.68 -0.87 6.82
CA MET A 31 7.10 -1.37 5.57
C MET A 31 7.05 -2.90 5.53
N HIS A 32 6.80 -3.57 6.66
CA HIS A 32 6.80 -5.04 6.75
C HIS A 32 5.94 -5.74 5.67
N VAL A 33 4.79 -5.17 5.33
CA VAL A 33 3.90 -5.74 4.29
C VAL A 33 4.51 -5.55 2.89
N HIS A 34 5.08 -4.37 2.61
CA HIS A 34 5.82 -4.10 1.38
C HIS A 34 6.92 -5.13 1.17
N GLU A 35 7.80 -5.30 2.16
CA GLU A 35 8.96 -6.17 2.06
C GLU A 35 8.53 -7.63 1.96
N PHE A 36 7.50 -8.05 2.71
CA PHE A 36 6.94 -9.40 2.57
C PHE A 36 6.44 -9.70 1.15
N VAL A 37 5.69 -8.77 0.54
CA VAL A 37 5.16 -8.94 -0.83
C VAL A 37 6.28 -8.80 -1.86
N HIS A 38 7.21 -7.88 -1.65
CA HIS A 38 8.38 -7.66 -2.48
C HIS A 38 9.28 -8.91 -2.52
N ASP A 39 9.57 -9.49 -1.38
CA ASP A 39 10.39 -10.71 -1.25
C ASP A 39 9.64 -11.94 -1.73
N GLY A 40 8.31 -12.01 -1.54
CA GLY A 40 7.47 -13.05 -2.11
C GLY A 40 7.52 -13.07 -3.64
N ARG A 41 7.55 -11.90 -4.27
CA ARG A 41 7.72 -11.78 -5.73
C ARG A 41 9.10 -12.29 -6.18
N HIS A 42 10.16 -11.98 -5.43
CA HIS A 42 11.50 -12.53 -5.68
C HIS A 42 11.59 -14.04 -5.50
N LEU A 43 10.93 -14.59 -4.48
CA LEU A 43 10.85 -16.03 -4.25
C LEU A 43 10.20 -16.76 -5.42
N LEU A 44 9.22 -16.14 -6.07
CA LEU A 44 8.55 -16.65 -7.26
C LEU A 44 9.34 -16.38 -8.56
N GLY A 45 10.53 -15.77 -8.48
CA GLY A 45 11.42 -15.53 -9.62
C GLY A 45 11.04 -14.34 -10.51
N PHE A 46 10.08 -13.52 -10.10
CA PHE A 46 9.73 -12.31 -10.82
C PHE A 46 10.79 -11.22 -10.57
N PRO A 47 11.29 -10.53 -11.61
CA PRO A 47 12.28 -9.48 -11.46
C PRO A 47 11.70 -8.22 -10.80
N CYS A 48 12.55 -7.46 -10.11
CA CYS A 48 12.32 -6.06 -9.71
C CYS A 48 13.38 -5.14 -10.37
N HIS A 49 13.18 -3.83 -10.25
CA HIS A 49 14.10 -2.80 -10.75
C HIS A 49 15.18 -2.47 -9.72
#